data_AF-A0A920UE24-F1
#
_entry.id   AF-A0A920UE24-F1
#
_cell.length_a   1.000
_cell.length_b   1.000
_cell.length_c   1.000
_cell.angle_alpha   90.00
_cell.angle_beta   90.00
_cell.angle_gamma   90.00
#
_symmetry.space_group_name_H-M   'P 1'
#
loop_
_entity.id
_entity.type
_entity.pdbx_description
1 polymer ?
#
loop_
_entity_poly.entity_id
_entity_poly.type
_entity_poly.pdbx_seq_one_letter_code
_entity_poly.pdbx_strand_id
1 'polypeptide(L)' 'MSSNSKGIVSGPMEFRGELTLCVSNASRIAEVCQFAKSELGFDYLVDLTTIDNETRRRAGRRCIIFTARTFSTFAS' A
#
# COMPACT_ATOMS: atom_id res chain seq x y z
N MET A 1 -14.99 -0.49 -17.20
CA MET A 1 -13.98 -1.54 -16.98
C MET A 1 -13.94 -1.83 -15.49
N SER A 2 -14.55 -2.94 -15.04
CA SER A 2 -14.59 -3.28 -13.62
C SER A 2 -13.29 -3.96 -13.22
N SER A 3 -12.33 -3.19 -12.69
CA SER A 3 -11.05 -3.70 -12.22
C SER A 3 -11.24 -4.50 -10.94
N ASN A 4 -11.27 -5.83 -11.08
CA ASN A 4 -11.33 -6.78 -9.98
C ASN A 4 -9.93 -6.90 -9.36
N SER A 5 -9.71 -6.34 -8.17
CA SER A 5 -8.43 -6.37 -7.45
C SER A 5 -8.08 -7.72 -6.80
N LYS A 6 -8.97 -8.72 -6.94
CA LYS A 6 -8.80 -10.06 -6.36
C LYS A 6 -7.51 -10.71 -6.85
N GLY A 7 -6.55 -10.85 -5.93
CA GLY A 7 -5.26 -11.52 -6.14
C GLY A 7 -4.04 -10.58 -6.23
N ILE A 8 -4.24 -9.27 -6.28
CA ILE A 8 -3.14 -8.28 -6.36
C ILE A 8 -2.64 -7.91 -4.97
N VAL A 9 -3.58 -7.68 -4.07
CA VAL A 9 -3.33 -7.27 -2.68
C VAL A 9 -3.84 -8.34 -1.72
N SER A 10 -3.23 -8.41 -0.54
CA SER A 10 -3.76 -9.20 0.58
C SER A 10 -5.11 -8.67 1.04
N GLY A 11 -5.77 -9.41 1.94
CA GLY A 11 -6.81 -8.81 2.77
C GLY A 11 -6.26 -7.65 3.61
N PRO A 12 -7.12 -6.69 4.01
CA PRO A 12 -6.73 -5.60 4.89
C PRO A 12 -6.31 -6.12 6.27
N MET A 13 -5.25 -5.55 6.81
CA MET A 13 -4.84 -5.72 8.20
C MET A 13 -4.92 -4.36 8.90
N GLU A 14 -5.65 -4.29 10.02
CA GLU A 14 -5.74 -3.08 10.84
C GLU A 14 -4.83 -3.19 12.06
N PHE A 15 -4.11 -2.12 12.36
CA PHE A 15 -3.35 -1.99 13.59
C PHE A 15 -3.25 -0.52 13.99
N ARG A 16 -3.72 -0.19 15.20
CA ARG A 16 -3.67 1.18 15.77
C ARG A 16 -4.35 2.23 14.88
N GLY A 17 -5.45 1.86 14.23
CA GLY A 17 -6.21 2.73 13.35
C GLY A 17 -5.61 2.88 11.94
N GLU A 18 -4.53 2.16 11.63
CA GLU A 18 -3.93 2.14 10.29
C GLU A 18 -4.31 0.88 9.54
N LEU A 19 -4.64 1.03 8.26
CA LEU A 19 -4.98 -0.07 7.36
C LEU A 19 -3.79 -0.40 6.46
N THR A 20 -3.30 -1.64 6.53
CA THR A 20 -2.16 -2.13 5.74
C THR A 20 -2.61 -3.21 4.76
N LEU A 21 -2.10 -3.13 3.53
CA LEU A 21 -2.28 -4.11 2.46
C LEU A 21 -0.92 -4.50 1.88
N CYS A 22 -0.69 -5.79 1.67
CA CYS A 22 0.51 -6.30 1.00
C CYS A 22 0.24 -6.48 -0.49
N VAL A 23 1.08 -5.89 -1.34
CA VAL A 23 1.02 -6.12 -2.80
C VAL A 23 1.83 -7.38 -3.14
N SER A 24 1.16 -8.40 -3.70
CA SER A 24 1.78 -9.70 -4.01
C SER A 24 2.82 -9.64 -5.13
N ASN A 25 2.66 -8.71 -6.07
CA ASN A 25 3.58 -8.48 -7.19
C ASN A 25 4.04 -7.01 -7.19
N ALA A 26 5.30 -6.80 -6.80
CA ALA A 26 5.89 -5.46 -6.70
C ALA A 26 5.81 -4.64 -8.00
N SER A 27 5.86 -5.29 -9.17
CA SER A 27 5.76 -4.60 -10.46
C SER A 27 4.40 -3.93 -10.69
N ARG A 28 3.38 -4.27 -9.89
CA ARG A 28 2.03 -3.68 -9.95
C ARG A 28 1.81 -2.54 -8.96
N ILE A 29 2.83 -2.13 -8.21
CA ILE A 29 2.66 -1.07 -7.19
C ILE A 29 2.11 0.23 -7.80
N ALA A 30 2.53 0.59 -9.00
CA ALA A 30 2.03 1.78 -9.70
C ALA A 30 0.52 1.72 -9.98
N GLU A 31 0.01 0.55 -10.38
CA GLU A 31 -1.42 0.34 -10.61
C GLU A 31 -2.22 0.43 -9.30
N VAL A 32 -1.70 -0.15 -8.21
CA VAL A 32 -2.32 -0.09 -6.88
C VAL A 32 -2.37 1.36 -6.39
N CYS A 33 -1.26 2.10 -6.50
CA CYS A 33 -1.22 3.51 -6.14
C CYS A 33 -2.18 4.36 -7.01
N GLN A 34 -2.26 4.07 -8.31
CA GLN A 34 -3.18 4.77 -9.20
C GLN A 34 -4.64 4.55 -8.79
N PHE A 35 -5.03 3.31 -8.49
CA PHE A 35 -6.36 2.98 -7.99
C PHE A 35 -6.64 3.64 -6.63
N ALA A 36 -5.68 3.58 -5.70
CA ALA A 36 -5.81 4.20 -4.39
C ALA A 36 -6.02 5.72 -4.51
N LYS A 37 -5.34 6.37 -5.47
CA LYS A 37 -5.50 7.80 -5.75
C LYS A 37 -6.84 8.11 -6.41
N SER A 38 -7.21 7.42 -7.50
CA SER A 38 -8.38 7.80 -8.32
C SER A 38 -9.71 7.36 -7.73
N GLU A 39 -9.77 6.16 -7.14
CA GLU A 39 -11.04 5.57 -6.68
C GLU A 39 -11.25 5.72 -5.17
N LEU A 40 -10.17 5.79 -4.38
CA LEU A 40 -10.25 5.80 -2.92
C LEU A 40 -9.84 7.14 -2.29
N GLY A 41 -9.28 8.07 -3.05
CA GLY A 41 -8.90 9.39 -2.57
C GLY A 41 -7.63 9.42 -1.70
N PHE A 42 -6.75 8.42 -1.79
CA PHE A 42 -5.41 8.49 -1.20
C PHE A 42 -4.50 9.37 -2.09
N ASP A 43 -4.72 10.67 -2.02
CA ASP A 43 -4.10 11.69 -2.88
C ASP A 43 -2.82 12.31 -2.29
N TYR A 44 -2.50 12.00 -1.03
CA TYR A 44 -1.32 12.49 -0.34
C TYR A 44 -0.38 11.34 0.08
N LEU A 45 0.80 11.27 -0.52
CA LEU A 45 1.87 10.37 -0.10
C LEU A 45 2.61 11.01 1.08
N VAL A 46 2.51 10.38 2.25
CA VAL A 46 3.14 10.84 3.50
C VAL A 46 4.62 10.53 3.48
N ASP A 47 4.98 9.26 3.22
CA ASP A 47 6.36 8.81 3.18
C ASP A 47 6.55 7.53 2.34
N LEU A 48 7.84 7.23 2.11
CA LEU A 48 8.33 5.97 1.54
C LEU A 48 9.44 5.45 2.43
N THR A 49 9.23 4.30 3.03
CA THR A 49 10.20 3.70 3.96
C THR A 49 10.60 2.30 3.48
N THR A 50 11.89 1.98 3.54
CA THR A 50 12.39 0.63 3.24
C THR A 50 12.81 -0.07 4.53
N ILE A 51 12.31 -1.28 4.76
CA ILE A 51 12.71 -2.15 5.86
C ILE A 51 13.49 -3.33 5.29
N ASP A 52 14.72 -3.54 5.78
CA ASP A 52 15.47 -4.76 5.49
C ASP A 52 15.20 -5.82 6.55
N ASN A 53 14.67 -6.96 6.13
CA ASN A 53 14.34 -8.09 6.98
C ASN A 53 15.41 -9.18 6.81
N GLU A 54 16.46 -9.08 7.62
CA GLU A 54 17.61 -10.00 7.69
C GLU A 54 17.22 -11.50 7.69
N THR A 55 16.13 -11.84 8.39
CA THR A 55 15.67 -13.23 8.57
C THR A 55 14.79 -13.75 7.44
N ARG A 56 14.24 -12.87 6.58
CA ARG A 56 13.38 -13.29 5.46
C ARG A 56 14.20 -13.65 4.23
N ARG A 57 14.45 -14.96 4.06
CA ARG A 57 15.19 -15.48 2.89
C ARG A 57 14.33 -15.81 1.66
N ARG A 58 13.01 -16.02 1.79
CA ARG A 58 12.13 -16.52 0.70
C ARG A 58 11.15 -15.49 0.12
N ALA A 59 10.57 -14.63 0.94
CA ALA A 59 9.90 -13.41 0.48
C ALA A 59 10.94 -12.30 0.60
N GLY A 60 11.19 -11.53 -0.46
CA GLY A 60 12.33 -10.62 -0.56
C GLY A 60 12.70 -9.90 0.74
N ARG A 61 14.01 -9.83 1.04
CA ARG A 61 14.54 -9.23 2.29
C ARG A 61 14.04 -7.81 2.51
N ARG A 62 14.01 -7.01 1.44
CA ARG A 62 13.59 -5.62 1.47
C ARG A 62 12.07 -5.48 1.26
N CYS A 63 11.41 -4.83 2.20
CA CYS A 63 10.02 -4.38 2.10
C CYS A 63 10.02 -2.87 1.87
N ILE A 64 9.23 -2.39 0.92
CA ILE A 64 9.00 -0.96 0.71
C ILE A 64 7.58 -0.67 1.16
N ILE A 65 7.42 0.27 2.08
CA ILE A 65 6.15 0.70 2.65
C ILE A 65 5.81 2.07 2.07
N PHE A 66 4.59 2.18 1.57
CA PHE A 66 4.01 3.40 1.04
C PHE A 66 2.96 3.87 2.02
N THR A 67 3.21 5.00 2.69
CA THR A 67 2.24 5.58 3.63
C THR A 67 1.47 6.66 2.89
N ALA A 68 0.17 6.48 2.71
CA ALA A 68 -0.68 7.44 2.02
C ALA A 68 -1.92 7.79 2.86
N ARG A 69 -2.40 9.02 2.68
CA ARG A 69 -3.58 9.55 3.36
C ARG A 69 -4.44 10.33 2.36
N THR A 70 -5.68 10.61 2.75
CA THR A 70 -6.52 11.58 2.07
C THR A 70 -6.22 12.96 2.62
N PHE A 71 -6.02 13.94 1.75
CA PHE A 71 -5.67 15.31 2.13
C PHE A 71 -6.71 15.95 3.05
N SER A 72 -8.00 15.67 2.83
CA SER A 72 -9.09 16.19 3.67
C SER A 72 -9.00 15.75 5.14
N THR A 73 -8.30 14.65 5.45
CA THR A 73 -8.13 14.15 6.82
C THR A 73 -7.12 14.96 7.64
N PHE A 74 -6.32 15.84 7.02
CA PHE A 74 -5.39 16.74 7.72
C PHE A 74 -5.98 18.11 8.03
N ALA A 75 -7.09 18.49 7.38
CA ALA A 75 -7.64 19.85 7.46
C ALA A 75 -8.67 20.04 8.61
N SER A 76 -8.61 19.23 9.66
CA SER A 76 -9.54 19.27 10.80
C SER A 76 -8.82 19.34 12.13
#